data_AF-A0A2R5LPK1-F1
#
_entry.id   AF-A0A2R5LPK1-F1
#
_cell.length_a   1.000
_cell.length_b   1.000
_cell.length_c   1.000
_cell.angle_alpha   90.00
_cell.angle_beta   90.00
_cell.angle_gamma   90.00
#
_symmetry.space_group_name_H-M   'P 1'
#
loop_
_entity.id
_entity.type
_entity.pdbx_description
1 polymer ?
#
loop_
_entity_poly.entity_id
_entity_poly.type
_entity_poly.pdbx_seq_one_letter_code
_entity_poly.pdbx_strand_id
1 'polypeptide(L)'
;MAVGPLVAEICFTFVLAAFLLHRYGNFTQHHLLVTISVFVAWYFSFIVIFILPLDISTTAYRQCLHEVSSLTILPTHVSHNTTFDNATTTEEPFVSFTNICMWPWSYIPQGVLQSLWRVVYWTSQVLTWIILPMMQSYSTAGDFNVTGKLRTALIENAIYYGSYLLIFAGLLVYVAIQPNMHLDAGKLKVICITASNTWGLFLLVLLLGYGLVEVPRSCWNNGRRGHVL
;
A
#
# COMPACT_ATOMS: atom_id res chain seq x y z
N MET A 1 12.18 7.68 -23.11
CA MET A 1 12.13 6.44 -22.30
C MET A 1 12.34 6.82 -20.84
N ALA A 2 11.28 6.87 -20.04
CA ALA A 2 11.31 7.48 -18.70
C ALA A 2 11.10 6.46 -17.56
N VAL A 3 11.66 5.25 -17.70
CA VAL A 3 11.66 4.21 -16.64
C VAL A 3 12.82 4.41 -15.65
N GLY A 4 13.84 5.18 -16.05
CA GLY A 4 15.05 5.43 -15.26
C GLY A 4 14.80 5.97 -13.85
N PRO A 5 13.96 7.01 -13.66
CA PRO A 5 13.69 7.56 -12.33
C PRO A 5 13.05 6.55 -11.38
N LEU A 6 12.09 5.75 -11.85
CA LEU A 6 11.44 4.71 -11.04
C LEU A 6 12.45 3.62 -10.61
N VAL A 7 13.33 3.19 -11.52
CA VAL A 7 14.37 2.21 -11.18
C VAL A 7 15.35 2.80 -10.17
N ALA A 8 15.75 4.06 -10.34
CA ALA A 8 16.63 4.74 -9.39
C ALA A 8 16.01 4.84 -7.99
N GLU A 9 14.72 5.19 -7.87
CA GLU A 9 13.98 5.22 -6.60
C GLU A 9 13.91 3.84 -5.93
N ILE A 10 13.63 2.79 -6.71
CA ILE A 10 13.59 1.40 -6.24
C ILE A 10 14.97 0.96 -5.73
N CYS A 11 16.04 1.23 -6.48
CA CYS A 11 17.39 0.90 -6.06
C CYS A 11 17.82 1.70 -4.83
N PHE A 12 17.51 2.99 -4.79
CA PHE A 12 17.81 3.86 -3.66
C PHE A 12 17.12 3.36 -2.37
N THR A 13 15.82 3.07 -2.43
CA THR A 13 15.06 2.57 -1.28
C THR A 13 15.54 1.20 -0.82
N PHE A 14 15.95 0.31 -1.73
CA PHE A 14 16.57 -0.97 -1.41
C PHE A 14 17.89 -0.79 -0.65
N VAL A 15 18.79 0.05 -1.17
CA VAL A 15 20.09 0.32 -0.54
C VAL A 15 19.91 1.00 0.81
N LEU A 16 18.98 1.95 0.92
CA LEU A 16 18.65 2.62 2.18
C LEU A 16 18.15 1.63 3.23
N ALA A 17 17.21 0.75 2.87
CA ALA A 17 16.69 -0.28 3.77
C ALA A 17 17.80 -1.24 4.22
N ALA A 18 18.67 -1.67 3.30
CA ALA A 18 19.79 -2.55 3.60
C ALA A 18 20.82 -1.87 4.52
N PHE A 19 21.14 -0.61 4.26
CA PHE A 19 22.07 0.17 5.08
C PHE A 19 21.53 0.38 6.50
N LEU A 20 20.26 0.76 6.64
CA LEU A 20 19.64 0.95 7.95
C LEU A 20 19.59 -0.37 8.71
N LEU A 21 19.22 -1.48 8.06
CA LEU A 21 19.22 -2.78 8.69
C LEU A 21 20.63 -3.21 9.10
N HIS A 22 21.64 -2.94 8.26
CA HIS A 22 23.05 -3.17 8.59
C HIS A 22 23.50 -2.35 9.80
N ARG A 23 23.06 -1.08 9.89
CA ARG A 23 23.46 -0.16 10.96
C ARG A 23 22.80 -0.48 12.30
N TYR A 24 21.52 -0.86 12.30
CA TYR A 24 20.73 -1.05 13.51
C TYR A 24 20.49 -2.52 13.87
N GLY A 25 20.70 -3.45 12.94
CA GLY A 25 20.53 -4.88 13.16
C GLY A 25 21.80 -5.56 13.65
N ASN A 26 21.67 -6.45 14.62
CA ASN A 26 22.77 -7.32 15.05
C ASN A 26 22.69 -8.69 14.34
N PHE A 27 23.39 -8.82 13.20
CA PHE A 27 23.33 -10.01 12.33
C PHE A 27 23.85 -11.30 13.00
N THR A 28 24.62 -11.16 14.07
CA THR A 28 25.26 -12.31 14.73
C THR A 28 24.33 -13.05 15.71
N GLN A 29 23.23 -12.42 16.14
CA GLN A 29 22.38 -12.96 17.20
C GLN A 29 20.95 -13.31 16.76
N HIS A 30 20.51 -12.85 15.59
CA HIS A 30 19.13 -13.02 15.14
C HIS A 30 19.00 -14.09 14.06
N HIS A 31 17.88 -14.83 14.07
CA HIS A 31 17.57 -15.77 13.01
C HIS A 31 17.41 -15.05 11.65
N LEU A 32 17.85 -15.71 10.58
CA LEU A 32 17.79 -15.19 9.21
C LEU A 32 16.37 -14.76 8.81
N LEU A 33 15.35 -15.53 9.21
CA LEU A 33 13.95 -15.23 8.90
C LEU A 33 13.51 -13.87 9.44
N VAL A 34 13.93 -13.52 10.67
CA VAL A 34 13.63 -12.21 11.28
C VAL A 34 14.27 -11.10 10.47
N THR A 35 15.54 -11.27 10.11
CA THR A 35 16.30 -10.28 9.33
C THR A 35 15.66 -10.02 7.96
N ILE A 36 15.27 -11.09 7.24
CA ILE A 36 14.58 -10.99 5.95
C ILE A 36 13.22 -10.31 6.12
N SER A 37 12.46 -10.68 7.15
CA SER A 37 11.12 -10.13 7.38
C SER A 37 11.16 -8.64 7.68
N VAL A 38 12.11 -8.20 8.51
CA VAL A 38 12.32 -6.77 8.81
C VAL A 38 12.80 -6.01 7.57
N PHE A 39 13.74 -6.59 6.80
CA PHE A 39 14.21 -6.00 5.55
C PHE A 39 13.05 -5.73 4.59
N VAL A 40 12.23 -6.75 4.35
CA VAL A 40 11.06 -6.68 3.46
C VAL A 40 10.04 -5.65 3.98
N ALA A 41 9.78 -5.63 5.29
CA ALA A 41 8.89 -4.65 5.92
C ALA A 41 9.36 -3.21 5.65
N TRP A 42 10.63 -2.93 5.96
CA TRP A 42 11.21 -1.59 5.82
C TRP A 42 11.27 -1.14 4.38
N TYR A 43 11.69 -2.04 3.48
CA TYR A 43 11.72 -1.77 2.05
C TYR A 43 10.34 -1.35 1.53
N PHE A 44 9.27 -2.08 1.88
CA PHE A 44 7.92 -1.71 1.45
C PHE A 44 7.38 -0.45 2.13
N SER A 45 7.78 -0.14 3.36
CA SER A 45 7.40 1.14 3.97
C SER A 45 8.07 2.33 3.26
N PHE A 46 9.36 2.23 2.93
CA PHE A 46 10.07 3.32 2.26
C PHE A 46 9.67 3.48 0.80
N ILE A 47 9.39 2.39 0.07
CA ILE A 47 9.03 2.45 -1.34
C ILE A 47 7.69 3.18 -1.55
N VAL A 48 6.72 3.01 -0.64
CA VAL A 48 5.38 3.61 -0.76
C VAL A 48 5.44 5.14 -0.73
N ILE A 49 6.41 5.73 -0.01
CA ILE A 49 6.60 7.19 0.06
C ILE A 49 6.87 7.79 -1.32
N PHE A 50 7.59 7.07 -2.19
CA PHE A 50 7.93 7.53 -3.55
C PHE A 50 6.88 7.10 -4.58
N ILE A 51 6.35 5.89 -4.44
CA ILE A 51 5.37 5.34 -5.39
C ILE A 51 4.03 6.06 -5.32
N LEU A 52 3.59 6.51 -4.15
CA LEU A 52 2.28 7.13 -4.00
C LEU A 52 2.17 8.47 -4.76
N PRO A 53 3.11 9.44 -4.63
CA PRO A 53 3.12 10.64 -5.46
C PRO A 53 3.18 10.33 -6.96
N LEU A 54 3.97 9.32 -7.33
CA LEU A 54 4.12 8.88 -8.71
C LEU A 54 2.80 8.33 -9.26
N ASP A 55 2.10 7.50 -8.49
CA ASP A 55 0.77 6.98 -8.83
C ASP A 55 -0.24 8.10 -9.06
N ILE A 56 -0.33 9.05 -8.12
CA ILE A 56 -1.22 10.21 -8.24
C ILE A 56 -0.91 11.01 -9.51
N SER A 57 0.37 11.32 -9.77
CA SER A 57 0.76 12.09 -10.95
C SER A 57 0.43 11.36 -12.26
N THR A 58 0.63 10.04 -12.32
CA THR A 58 0.32 9.24 -13.51
C THR A 58 -1.18 9.07 -13.72
N THR A 59 -1.94 8.95 -12.64
CA THR A 59 -3.41 8.87 -12.69
C THR A 59 -4.01 10.19 -13.14
N ALA A 60 -3.54 11.33 -12.60
CA ALA A 60 -3.96 12.66 -13.02
C ALA A 60 -3.66 12.91 -14.51
N TYR A 61 -2.47 12.53 -14.98
CA TYR A 61 -2.12 12.63 -16.40
C TYR A 61 -3.04 11.78 -17.30
N ARG A 62 -3.36 10.54 -16.88
CA ARG A 62 -4.26 9.66 -17.65
C ARG A 62 -5.70 10.15 -17.65
N GLN A 63 -6.18 10.71 -16.55
CA GLN A 63 -7.50 11.34 -16.48
C GLN A 63 -7.59 12.53 -17.44
N CYS A 64 -6.57 13.39 -17.47
CA CYS A 64 -6.49 14.52 -18.40
C CYS A 64 -6.54 14.05 -19.87
N LEU A 65 -5.76 13.01 -20.23
CA LEU A 65 -5.79 12.44 -21.58
C LEU A 65 -7.19 11.93 -21.98
N HIS A 66 -7.90 11.29 -21.04
CA HIS A 66 -9.23 10.75 -21.29
C HIS A 66 -10.27 11.86 -21.50
N GLU A 67 -10.16 12.96 -20.73
CA GLU A 67 -11.03 14.12 -20.85
C GLU A 67 -10.82 14.84 -22.19
N VAL A 68 -9.57 15.09 -22.60
CA VAL A 68 -9.24 15.70 -23.90
C VAL A 68 -9.71 14.83 -25.07
N SER A 69 -9.54 13.51 -24.97
CA SER A 69 -10.06 12.58 -25.98
C SER A 69 -11.58 12.65 -26.08
N SER A 70 -12.29 12.81 -24.95
CA SER A 70 -13.76 12.93 -24.95
C SER A 70 -14.27 14.23 -25.56
N LEU A 71 -13.55 15.35 -25.34
CA LEU A 71 -13.86 16.65 -25.94
C LEU A 71 -13.64 16.67 -27.45
N THR A 72 -12.77 15.80 -27.97
CA THR A 72 -12.55 15.64 -29.41
C THR A 72 -13.67 14.84 -30.10
N ILE A 73 -14.50 14.13 -29.32
CA ILE A 73 -15.56 13.25 -29.83
C ILE A 73 -16.95 13.89 -29.71
N LEU A 74 -17.13 15.01 -28.99
CA LEU A 74 -18.33 15.81 -29.15
C LEU A 74 -18.26 16.48 -30.53
N PRO A 75 -19.14 16.13 -31.48
CA PRO A 75 -19.19 16.86 -32.73
C PRO A 75 -19.48 18.30 -32.37
N THR A 76 -18.73 19.20 -32.99
CA THR A 76 -19.08 20.60 -33.19
C THR A 76 -20.60 20.76 -33.41
N HIS A 77 -21.33 21.00 -32.34
CA HIS A 77 -22.52 21.84 -32.36
C HIS A 77 -22.21 23.10 -31.54
N VAL A 78 -21.05 23.69 -31.82
CA VAL A 78 -20.92 25.14 -31.73
C VAL A 78 -21.84 25.66 -32.82
N SER A 79 -22.99 26.19 -32.42
CA SER A 79 -23.94 26.84 -33.32
C SER A 79 -23.22 27.95 -34.07
N HIS A 80 -22.85 27.68 -35.32
CA HIS A 80 -22.49 28.67 -36.32
C HIS A 80 -23.75 29.50 -36.61
N ASN A 81 -24.04 30.50 -35.77
CA ASN A 81 -24.82 31.64 -36.21
C ASN A 81 -23.85 32.72 -36.65
N THR A 82 -23.40 32.63 -37.90
CA THR A 82 -22.79 33.75 -38.60
C THR A 82 -23.17 33.68 -40.06
N THR A 83 -24.12 34.53 -40.42
CA THR A 83 -24.28 35.06 -41.76
C THR A 83 -22.93 35.56 -42.27
N PHE A 84 -22.65 35.18 -43.51
CA PHE A 84 -21.51 35.52 -44.33
C PHE A 84 -21.33 37.05 -44.40
N ASP A 85 -20.15 37.56 -44.05
CA ASP A 85 -19.56 38.74 -44.70
C ASP A 85 -18.03 38.82 -44.47
N ASN A 86 -17.31 38.57 -45.56
CA ASN A 86 -16.07 39.17 -46.04
C ASN A 86 -14.85 39.36 -45.11
N ALA A 87 -13.86 38.50 -45.40
CA ALA A 87 -12.45 38.84 -45.66
C ALA A 87 -11.71 39.76 -44.66
N THR A 88 -10.99 39.12 -43.75
CA THR A 88 -9.61 39.52 -43.39
C THR A 88 -8.87 38.29 -42.89
N THR A 89 -7.73 37.99 -43.51
CA THR A 89 -6.71 37.03 -43.04
C THR A 89 -6.46 37.26 -41.56
N THR A 90 -6.99 36.36 -40.73
CA THR A 90 -6.65 36.27 -39.32
C THR A 90 -6.57 34.79 -39.04
N GLU A 91 -5.36 34.38 -38.66
CA GLU A 91 -4.96 33.03 -38.35
C GLU A 91 -6.06 32.32 -37.54
N GLU A 92 -6.52 31.18 -38.06
CA GLU A 92 -7.28 30.24 -37.24
C GLU A 92 -6.49 30.03 -35.93
N PRO A 93 -7.11 30.11 -34.74
CA PRO A 93 -6.43 29.68 -33.55
C PRO A 93 -6.33 28.16 -33.65
N PHE A 94 -5.29 27.68 -34.33
CA PHE A 94 -4.72 26.37 -34.11
C PHE A 94 -4.31 26.34 -32.65
N VAL A 95 -5.24 25.95 -31.77
CA VAL A 95 -4.96 25.75 -30.36
C VAL A 95 -3.91 24.65 -30.31
N SER A 96 -2.67 25.07 -30.08
CA SER A 96 -1.52 24.21 -29.93
C SER A 96 -1.82 23.18 -28.83
N PHE A 97 -2.17 21.96 -29.24
CA PHE A 97 -2.56 20.83 -28.39
C PHE A 97 -1.43 20.31 -27.47
N THR A 98 -0.28 20.99 -27.43
CA THR A 98 0.92 20.51 -26.73
C THR A 98 0.96 20.80 -25.22
N ASN A 99 0.02 21.59 -24.67
CA ASN A 99 0.11 22.07 -23.28
C ASN A 99 -1.10 21.74 -22.36
N ILE A 100 -2.08 20.94 -22.79
CA ILE A 100 -3.28 20.69 -21.98
C ILE A 100 -3.01 19.69 -20.84
N CYS A 101 -2.21 18.66 -21.11
CA CYS A 101 -1.81 17.66 -20.12
C CYS A 101 -0.30 17.72 -19.89
N MET A 102 0.12 18.10 -18.67
CA MET A 102 1.53 18.13 -18.30
C MET A 102 2.06 16.71 -18.13
N TRP A 103 3.18 16.41 -18.78
CA TRP A 103 3.82 15.10 -18.71
C TRP A 103 4.35 14.82 -17.30
N PRO A 104 4.08 13.63 -16.72
CA PRO A 104 4.65 13.26 -15.45
C PRO A 104 6.16 13.05 -15.58
N TRP A 105 6.88 13.32 -14.49
CA TRP A 105 8.35 13.21 -14.42
C TRP A 105 8.87 11.80 -14.77
N SER A 106 8.06 10.77 -14.56
CA SER A 106 8.35 9.38 -14.90
C SER A 106 7.12 8.76 -15.57
N TYR A 107 7.21 8.53 -16.88
CA TYR A 107 6.14 7.90 -17.65
C TYR A 107 6.25 6.38 -17.56
N ILE A 108 5.26 5.77 -16.90
CA ILE A 108 5.24 4.34 -16.60
C ILE A 108 4.21 3.64 -17.49
N PRO A 109 4.59 2.54 -18.16
CA PRO A 109 3.67 1.78 -18.99
C PRO A 109 2.48 1.23 -18.17
N GLN A 110 1.36 1.05 -18.85
CA GLN A 110 0.15 0.52 -18.23
C GLN A 110 0.41 -0.89 -17.68
N GLY A 111 -0.10 -1.18 -16.47
CA GLY A 111 0.03 -2.48 -15.82
C GLY A 111 1.22 -2.66 -14.86
N VAL A 112 2.34 -1.93 -15.03
CA VAL A 112 3.51 -2.05 -14.12
C VAL A 112 3.15 -1.59 -12.71
N LEU A 113 2.51 -0.43 -12.60
CA LEU A 113 2.10 0.13 -11.31
C LEU A 113 1.10 -0.76 -10.58
N GLN A 114 0.12 -1.33 -11.30
CA GLN A 114 -0.84 -2.29 -10.76
C GLN A 114 -0.16 -3.57 -10.28
N SER A 115 0.84 -4.05 -11.03
CA SER A 115 1.61 -5.24 -10.64
C SER A 115 2.44 -4.98 -9.40
N LEU A 116 3.06 -3.80 -9.30
CA LEU A 116 3.83 -3.36 -8.15
C LEU A 116 2.94 -3.29 -6.89
N TRP A 117 1.81 -2.58 -6.97
CA TRP A 117 0.85 -2.51 -5.86
C TRP A 117 0.33 -3.88 -5.46
N ARG A 118 0.11 -4.79 -6.42
CA ARG A 118 -0.28 -6.18 -6.12
C ARG A 118 0.81 -6.91 -5.35
N VAL A 119 2.08 -6.75 -5.72
CA VAL A 119 3.20 -7.33 -4.97
C VAL A 119 3.22 -6.77 -3.55
N VAL A 120 3.26 -5.45 -3.38
CA VAL A 120 3.29 -4.77 -2.07
C VAL A 120 2.11 -5.19 -1.19
N TYR A 121 0.91 -5.26 -1.77
CA TYR A 121 -0.29 -5.67 -1.06
C TYR A 121 -0.19 -7.11 -0.53
N TRP A 122 0.09 -8.08 -1.41
CA TRP A 122 0.10 -9.49 -1.00
C TRP A 122 1.26 -9.83 -0.07
N THR A 123 2.44 -9.23 -0.30
CA THR A 123 3.58 -9.44 0.61
C THR A 123 3.29 -8.85 1.98
N SER A 124 2.71 -7.65 2.06
CA SER A 124 2.33 -7.03 3.34
C SER A 124 1.24 -7.83 4.06
N GLN A 125 0.31 -8.42 3.31
CA GLN A 125 -0.74 -9.28 3.87
C GLN A 125 -0.15 -10.54 4.50
N VAL A 126 0.75 -11.23 3.78
CA VAL A 126 1.44 -12.42 4.31
C VAL A 126 2.32 -12.06 5.51
N LEU A 127 3.03 -10.94 5.44
CA LEU A 127 3.88 -10.48 6.52
C LEU A 127 3.07 -10.19 7.79
N THR A 128 1.94 -9.50 7.67
CA THR A 128 1.10 -9.08 8.79
C THR A 128 0.32 -10.24 9.41
N TRP A 129 -0.24 -11.12 8.59
CA TRP A 129 -1.16 -12.16 9.08
C TRP A 129 -0.49 -13.50 9.35
N ILE A 130 0.71 -13.73 8.83
CA ILE A 130 1.41 -15.01 8.99
C ILE A 130 2.74 -14.79 9.69
N ILE A 131 3.64 -14.01 9.09
CA ILE A 131 5.04 -13.98 9.53
C ILE A 131 5.21 -13.27 10.89
N LEU A 132 4.64 -12.07 11.06
CA LEU A 132 4.76 -11.29 12.31
C LEU A 132 4.15 -12.01 13.54
N PRO A 133 2.91 -12.53 13.48
CA PRO A 133 2.29 -13.24 14.61
C PRO A 133 3.03 -14.54 14.94
N MET A 134 3.51 -15.26 13.91
CA MET A 134 4.36 -16.43 14.11
C MET A 134 5.67 -16.09 14.81
N MET A 135 6.33 -14.99 14.43
CA MET A 135 7.55 -14.54 15.10
C MET A 135 7.29 -14.11 16.55
N GLN A 136 6.16 -13.45 16.83
CA GLN A 136 5.77 -13.06 18.17
C GLN A 136 5.56 -14.29 19.07
N SER A 137 4.74 -15.26 18.67
CA SER A 137 4.51 -16.50 19.43
C SER A 137 5.79 -17.34 19.58
N TYR A 138 6.64 -17.39 18.56
CA TYR A 138 7.92 -18.11 18.63
C TYR A 138 8.86 -17.48 19.67
N SER A 139 8.87 -16.15 19.78
CA SER A 139 9.69 -15.44 20.78
C SER A 139 9.18 -15.61 22.20
N THR A 140 7.87 -15.73 22.39
CA THR A 140 7.25 -15.94 23.71
C THR A 140 7.25 -17.40 24.16
N ALA A 141 7.42 -18.35 23.24
CA ALA A 141 7.49 -19.77 23.56
C ALA A 141 8.72 -20.12 24.43
N GLY A 142 8.44 -20.72 25.59
CA GLY A 142 9.45 -21.13 26.57
C GLY A 142 10.15 -22.47 26.30
N ASP A 143 9.83 -23.14 25.19
CA ASP A 143 10.38 -24.46 24.86
C ASP A 143 11.89 -24.40 24.56
N PHE A 144 12.68 -25.37 25.02
CA PHE A 144 14.13 -25.38 24.80
C PHE A 144 14.56 -25.82 23.38
N ASN A 145 13.66 -26.48 22.64
CA ASN A 145 13.94 -26.97 21.29
C ASN A 145 13.26 -26.11 20.22
N VAL A 146 13.95 -25.83 19.11
CA VAL A 146 13.46 -25.01 17.99
C VAL A 146 12.16 -25.59 17.40
N THR A 147 12.06 -26.91 17.27
CA THR A 147 10.85 -27.58 16.75
C THR A 147 9.68 -27.49 17.73
N GLY A 148 9.97 -27.53 19.04
CA GLY A 148 8.99 -27.31 20.10
C GLY A 148 8.40 -25.91 20.01
N LYS A 149 9.28 -24.89 19.98
CA LYS A 149 8.87 -23.49 19.82
C LYS A 149 8.02 -23.24 18.57
N LEU A 150 8.41 -23.81 17.43
CA LEU A 150 7.64 -23.64 16.19
C LEU A 150 6.27 -24.32 16.27
N ARG A 151 6.18 -25.51 16.87
CA ARG A 151 4.90 -26.20 17.06
C ARG A 151 4.00 -25.42 18.00
N THR A 152 4.52 -24.94 19.12
CA THR A 152 3.77 -24.12 20.08
C THR A 152 3.28 -22.83 19.43
N ALA A 153 4.15 -22.14 18.69
CA ALA A 153 3.78 -20.93 17.94
C ALA A 153 2.70 -21.18 16.88
N LEU A 154 2.75 -22.31 16.17
CA LEU A 154 1.72 -22.69 15.19
C LEU A 154 0.39 -22.99 15.88
N ILE A 155 0.40 -23.71 17.00
CA ILE A 155 -0.82 -24.07 17.73
C ILE A 155 -1.50 -22.83 18.29
N GLU A 156 -0.76 -21.93 18.94
CA GLU A 156 -1.32 -20.69 19.49
C GLU A 156 -1.97 -19.82 18.41
N ASN A 157 -1.26 -19.60 17.29
CA ASN A 157 -1.80 -18.85 16.16
C ASN A 157 -3.00 -19.57 15.52
N ALA A 158 -2.97 -20.90 15.38
CA ALA A 158 -4.09 -21.68 14.85
C ALA A 158 -5.34 -21.60 15.74
N ILE A 159 -5.19 -21.60 17.06
CA ILE A 159 -6.30 -21.40 18.00
C ILE A 159 -6.88 -20.00 17.85
N TYR A 160 -6.01 -18.98 17.79
CA TYR A 160 -6.43 -17.60 17.63
C TYR A 160 -7.19 -17.40 16.31
N TYR A 161 -6.58 -17.70 15.17
CA TYR A 161 -7.22 -17.56 13.85
C TYR A 161 -8.43 -18.49 13.68
N GLY A 162 -8.37 -19.70 14.23
CA GLY A 162 -9.50 -20.63 14.24
C GLY A 162 -10.71 -20.03 14.96
N SER A 163 -10.51 -19.37 16.10
CA SER A 163 -11.59 -18.71 16.83
C SER A 163 -12.23 -17.56 16.04
N TYR A 164 -11.43 -16.72 15.37
CA TYR A 164 -11.95 -15.66 14.48
C TYR A 164 -12.70 -16.24 13.28
N LEU A 165 -12.19 -17.33 12.70
CA LEU A 165 -12.83 -17.99 11.56
C LEU A 165 -14.20 -18.58 11.95
N LEU A 166 -14.34 -19.13 13.15
CA LEU A 166 -15.63 -19.62 13.66
C LEU A 166 -16.65 -18.48 13.83
N ILE A 167 -16.24 -17.35 14.40
CA ILE A 167 -17.11 -16.16 14.53
C ILE A 167 -17.53 -15.67 13.14
N PHE A 168 -16.57 -15.57 12.21
CA PHE A 168 -16.83 -15.17 10.83
C PHE A 168 -17.78 -16.13 10.10
N ALA A 169 -17.61 -17.44 10.29
CA ALA A 169 -18.51 -18.46 9.72
C ALA A 169 -19.93 -18.32 10.28
N GLY A 170 -20.10 -18.07 11.58
CA GLY A 170 -21.40 -17.79 12.19
C GLY A 170 -22.09 -16.57 11.59
N LEU A 171 -21.35 -15.49 11.36
CA LEU A 171 -21.86 -14.30 10.66
C LEU A 171 -22.23 -14.61 9.20
N LEU A 172 -21.47 -15.45 8.52
CA LEU A 172 -21.78 -15.87 7.14
C LEU A 172 -23.07 -16.68 7.08
N VAL A 173 -23.28 -17.61 8.01
CA VAL A 173 -24.53 -18.39 8.12
C VAL A 173 -25.72 -17.45 8.38
N TYR A 174 -25.56 -16.48 9.29
CA TYR A 174 -26.59 -15.48 9.53
C TYR A 174 -26.98 -14.70 8.26
N VAL A 175 -25.99 -14.26 7.46
CA VAL A 175 -26.25 -13.57 6.19
C VAL A 175 -26.83 -14.51 5.13
N ALA A 176 -26.42 -15.78 5.09
CA ALA A 176 -26.92 -16.75 4.12
C ALA A 176 -28.40 -17.12 4.33
N ILE A 177 -28.89 -17.03 5.57
CA ILE A 177 -30.30 -17.29 5.91
C ILE A 177 -31.20 -16.11 5.48
N GLN A 178 -30.65 -14.92 5.28
CA GLN A 178 -31.42 -13.75 4.83
C GLN A 178 -31.84 -13.91 3.35
N PRO A 179 -33.15 -13.98 3.04
CA PRO A 179 -33.65 -14.38 1.72
C PRO A 179 -33.37 -13.37 0.60
N ASN A 180 -32.92 -12.16 0.92
CA ASN A 180 -32.71 -11.07 -0.04
C ASN A 180 -31.25 -10.95 -0.54
N MET A 181 -30.32 -11.81 -0.09
CA MET A 181 -28.89 -11.65 -0.35
C MET A 181 -28.24 -12.93 -0.90
N HIS A 182 -28.08 -12.99 -2.22
CA HIS A 182 -27.22 -14.02 -2.84
C HIS A 182 -25.74 -13.69 -2.56
N LEU A 183 -25.11 -14.56 -1.76
CA LEU A 183 -23.68 -14.56 -1.46
C LEU A 183 -22.92 -15.13 -2.65
N ASP A 184 -22.22 -14.26 -3.37
CA ASP A 184 -21.30 -14.64 -4.44
C ASP A 184 -19.84 -14.59 -3.94
N ALA A 185 -18.96 -15.40 -4.54
CA ALA A 185 -17.54 -15.44 -4.22
C ALA A 185 -16.87 -14.06 -4.42
N GLY A 186 -17.33 -13.27 -5.39
CA GLY A 186 -16.88 -11.89 -5.59
C GLY A 186 -17.20 -10.99 -4.39
N LYS A 187 -18.43 -11.06 -3.87
CA LYS A 187 -18.85 -10.27 -2.69
C LYS A 187 -18.11 -10.70 -1.43
N LEU A 188 -17.92 -12.00 -1.23
CA LEU A 188 -17.16 -12.53 -0.10
C LEU A 188 -15.72 -12.01 -0.11
N LYS A 189 -15.07 -12.02 -1.28
CA LYS A 189 -13.73 -11.46 -1.45
C LYS A 189 -13.68 -9.98 -1.07
N VAL A 190 -14.65 -9.18 -1.51
CA VAL A 190 -14.73 -7.75 -1.17
C VAL A 190 -14.93 -7.56 0.34
N ILE A 191 -15.82 -8.32 0.98
CA ILE A 191 -16.03 -8.27 2.43
C ILE A 191 -14.73 -8.57 3.18
N CYS A 192 -13.99 -9.61 2.80
CA CYS A 192 -12.73 -9.96 3.47
C CYS A 192 -11.65 -8.88 3.30
N ILE A 193 -11.54 -8.27 2.11
CA ILE A 193 -10.59 -7.17 1.86
C ILE A 193 -10.97 -5.95 2.72
N THR A 194 -12.24 -5.56 2.72
CA THR A 194 -12.73 -4.43 3.52
C THR A 194 -12.55 -4.67 5.01
N ALA A 195 -12.88 -5.87 5.50
CA ALA A 195 -12.70 -6.24 6.92
C ALA A 195 -11.23 -6.20 7.35
N SER A 196 -10.30 -6.67 6.50
CA SER A 196 -8.87 -6.55 6.79
C SER A 196 -8.41 -5.10 6.85
N ASN A 197 -8.96 -4.23 5.98
CA ASN A 197 -8.62 -2.81 5.98
C ASN A 197 -9.17 -2.09 7.22
N THR A 198 -10.44 -2.34 7.59
CA THR A 198 -11.04 -1.74 8.78
C THR A 198 -10.32 -2.13 10.06
N TRP A 199 -9.85 -3.38 10.17
CA TRP A 199 -8.99 -3.82 11.28
C TRP A 199 -7.69 -3.01 11.35
N GLY A 200 -7.00 -2.82 10.22
CA GLY A 200 -5.78 -2.01 10.16
C GLY A 200 -6.01 -0.55 10.54
N LEU A 201 -7.08 0.07 10.04
CA LEU A 201 -7.44 1.45 10.39
C LEU A 201 -7.83 1.58 11.86
N PHE A 202 -8.57 0.61 12.41
CA PHE A 202 -8.92 0.58 13.82
C PHE A 202 -7.67 0.55 14.71
N LEU A 203 -6.71 -0.33 14.41
CA LEU A 203 -5.43 -0.38 15.13
C LEU A 203 -4.62 0.91 14.97
N LEU A 204 -4.60 1.50 13.76
CA LEU A 204 -3.92 2.77 13.52
C LEU A 204 -4.50 3.88 14.41
N VAL A 205 -5.83 4.00 14.48
CA VAL A 205 -6.49 5.00 15.34
C VAL A 205 -6.11 4.81 16.82
N LEU A 206 -6.06 3.57 17.31
CA LEU A 206 -5.70 3.29 18.71
C LEU A 206 -4.20 3.50 19.01
N LEU A 207 -3.31 3.07 18.11
CA LEU A 207 -1.87 3.00 18.36
C LEU A 207 -1.13 4.28 17.94
N LEU A 208 -1.65 5.04 16.98
CA LEU A 208 -0.99 6.24 16.46
C LEU A 208 -0.80 7.29 17.55
N GLY A 209 -1.76 7.47 18.45
CA GLY A 209 -1.64 8.41 19.56
C GLY A 209 -0.47 8.10 20.48
N TYR A 210 -0.30 6.82 20.85
CA TYR A 210 0.84 6.36 21.64
C TYR A 210 2.16 6.53 20.87
N GLY A 211 2.19 6.13 19.60
CA GLY A 211 3.38 6.23 18.75
C GLY A 211 3.85 7.67 18.53
N LEU A 212 2.92 8.63 18.41
CA LEU A 212 3.26 10.03 18.13
C LEU A 212 3.71 10.80 19.40
N VAL A 213 3.20 10.42 20.57
CA VAL A 213 3.45 11.17 21.81
C VAL A 213 4.46 10.46 22.71
N GLU A 214 4.23 9.18 23.02
CA GLU A 214 5.01 8.49 24.04
C GLU A 214 6.38 8.04 23.52
N VAL A 215 6.50 7.65 22.25
CA VAL A 215 7.81 7.25 21.68
C VAL A 215 8.80 8.42 21.65
N PRO A 216 8.48 9.61 21.10
CA PRO A 216 9.41 10.74 21.16
C PRO A 216 9.71 11.21 22.58
N ARG A 217 8.70 11.19 23.48
CA ARG A 217 8.87 11.51 24.89
C ARG A 217 9.85 10.55 25.57
N SER A 218 9.70 9.25 25.33
CA SER A 218 10.60 8.21 25.85
C SER A 218 12.02 8.41 25.32
N CYS A 219 12.21 8.64 24.02
CA CYS A 219 13.53 8.93 23.44
C CYS A 219 14.17 10.20 24.05
N TRP A 220 13.38 11.27 24.24
CA TRP A 220 13.84 12.51 24.86
C TRP A 220 14.26 12.30 26.32
N ASN A 221 13.47 11.56 27.08
CA ASN A 221 13.74 11.26 28.48
C ASN A 221 14.97 10.35 28.64
N ASN A 222 15.13 9.34 27.78
CA ASN A 222 16.30 8.46 27.76
C ASN A 222 17.60 9.18 27.38
N GLY A 223 17.51 10.31 26.65
CA GLY A 223 18.65 11.17 26.35
C GLY A 223 19.11 12.05 27.53
N ARG A 224 18.29 12.17 28.60
CA ARG A 224 18.65 12.95 29.79
C ARG A 224 19.50 12.11 30.75
N ARG A 225 20.71 12.58 31.07
CA ARG A 225 21.57 11.95 32.08
C ARG A 225 20.85 11.93 33.44
N GLY A 226 20.71 10.75 34.03
CA GLY A 226 20.08 10.55 35.34
C GLY A 226 18.60 10.17 35.31
N HIS A 227 17.99 9.99 34.13
CA HIS A 227 16.67 9.39 34.02
C HIS A 227 16.80 7.86 34.08
N VAL A 228 16.59 7.29 35.25
CA VAL A 228 16.40 5.85 35.46
C VAL A 228 14.89 5.62 35.56
N LEU A 229 14.37 4.76 34.67
CA LEU A 229 13.00 4.26 34.67
C LEU A 229 12.71 3.50 35.97
#